data_AF-A0A8N4I991-F1
#
_entry.id   AF-A0A8N4I991-F1
#
_cell.length_a   1.000
_cell.length_b   1.000
_cell.length_c   1.000
_cell.angle_alpha   90.00
_cell.angle_beta   90.00
_cell.angle_gamma   90.00
#
_symmetry.space_group_name_H-M   'P 1'
#
loop_
_entity.id
_entity.type
_entity.pdbx_description
1 polymer ?
#
loop_
_entity_poly.entity_id
_entity_poly.type
_entity_poly.pdbx_seq_one_letter_code
_entity_poly.pdbx_strand_id
1 'polypeptide(L)'
;MVAQKFTVDLSKPLVFQVGHLGEAYQEWVHQPIVSKEGPRFFANDFLEFLTCTAWWAIPAIWLPVVCWFVTMSMRMGHTIPEVAMMVGTGVFVWTLIEYTIHRFLFHMKTQTYWANTAHYLLHGCHHKHPMDGLRLVFPPTAAAILCVPPSKNPARNLKLYHMSHHFRVQNKGFGITSKLWDIVFGTLPP
;
A
#
# COMPACT_ATOMS: atom_id res chain seq x y z
N MET A 1 17.82 16.57 32.12
CA MET A 1 18.59 15.81 31.11
C MET A 1 17.69 15.62 29.91
N VAL A 2 18.00 16.25 28.77
CA VAL A 2 17.22 16.06 27.54
C VAL A 2 17.53 14.65 27.05
N ALA A 3 16.54 13.75 27.07
CA ALA A 3 16.71 12.40 26.54
C ALA A 3 17.18 12.50 25.09
N GLN A 4 18.29 11.83 24.76
CA GLN A 4 18.84 11.81 23.42
C GLN A 4 17.79 11.19 22.48
N LYS A 5 17.36 11.92 21.44
CA LYS A 5 16.39 11.39 20.47
C LYS A 5 16.99 10.18 19.78
N PHE A 6 16.25 9.06 19.74
CA PHE A 6 16.68 7.86 19.04
C PHE A 6 16.84 8.13 17.55
N THR A 7 17.94 7.64 16.96
CA THR A 7 18.22 7.77 15.52
C THR A 7 18.25 6.37 14.90
N VAL A 8 17.52 6.20 13.80
CA VAL A 8 17.50 4.95 13.03
C VAL A 8 18.82 4.78 12.27
N ASP A 9 19.45 3.62 12.43
CA ASP A 9 20.63 3.21 11.68
C ASP A 9 20.19 2.46 10.42
N LEU A 10 20.32 3.13 9.26
CA LEU A 10 19.92 2.58 7.95
C LEU A 10 20.81 1.44 7.47
N SER A 11 21.97 1.22 8.09
CA SER A 11 22.85 0.08 7.78
C SER A 11 22.39 -1.23 8.44
N LYS A 12 21.39 -1.16 9.35
CA LYS A 12 20.87 -2.28 10.13
C LYS A 12 19.41 -2.58 9.79
N PRO A 13 18.91 -3.78 10.13
CA PRO A 13 17.50 -4.13 9.97
C PRO A 13 16.54 -3.14 10.64
N LEU A 14 15.56 -2.62 9.89
CA LEU A 14 14.79 -1.45 10.32
C LEU A 14 13.59 -1.74 11.25
N VAL A 15 12.95 -2.90 11.12
CA VAL A 15 11.59 -3.12 11.67
C VAL A 15 11.54 -2.92 13.19
N PHE A 16 12.52 -3.43 13.93
CA PHE A 16 12.55 -3.27 15.39
C PHE A 16 13.22 -1.98 15.86
N GLN A 17 13.83 -1.20 14.95
CA GLN A 17 14.36 0.13 15.26
C GLN A 17 13.24 1.18 15.29
N VAL A 18 12.32 1.15 14.32
CA VAL A 18 11.33 2.23 14.12
C VAL A 18 10.37 2.41 15.30
N GLY A 19 10.12 1.38 16.10
CA GLY A 19 9.32 1.49 17.30
C GLY A 19 9.91 2.45 18.35
N HIS A 20 11.24 2.58 18.40
CA HIS A 20 11.94 3.44 19.36
C HIS A 20 11.82 4.94 19.03
N LEU A 21 11.33 5.30 17.84
CA LEU A 21 11.13 6.70 17.45
C LEU A 21 10.02 7.40 18.25
N GLY A 22 9.09 6.64 18.86
CA GLY A 22 7.99 7.19 19.64
C GLY A 22 7.18 8.21 18.83
N GLU A 23 7.06 9.43 19.36
CA GLU A 23 6.34 10.53 18.72
C GLU A 23 7.02 11.06 17.43
N ALA A 24 8.34 10.90 17.31
CA ALA A 24 9.08 11.35 16.13
C ALA A 24 8.85 10.46 14.90
N TYR A 25 8.21 9.29 15.09
CA TYR A 25 7.96 8.32 14.03
C TYR A 25 7.15 8.91 12.87
N GLN A 26 6.09 9.66 13.17
CA GLN A 26 5.17 10.19 12.16
C GLN A 26 5.86 11.18 11.22
N GLU A 27 6.76 12.02 11.74
CA GLU A 27 7.56 12.90 10.88
C GLU A 27 8.62 12.08 10.11
N TRP A 28 9.32 11.17 10.78
CA TRP A 28 10.41 10.40 10.18
C TRP A 28 9.97 9.49 9.02
N VAL A 29 8.84 8.79 9.16
CA VAL A 29 8.35 7.80 8.19
C VAL A 29 7.94 8.46 6.87
N HIS A 30 7.47 9.70 6.97
CA HIS A 30 6.96 10.52 5.89
C HIS A 30 8.03 11.39 5.20
N GLN A 31 9.31 11.15 5.50
CA GLN A 31 10.45 11.76 4.80
C GLN A 31 11.06 10.73 3.84
N PRO A 32 10.66 10.71 2.55
CA PRO A 32 10.99 9.61 1.65
C PRO A 32 12.49 9.55 1.32
N ILE A 33 13.01 8.33 1.22
CA ILE A 33 14.36 8.05 0.71
C ILE A 33 14.22 7.53 -0.71
N VAL A 34 14.68 8.32 -1.68
CA VAL A 34 14.59 7.98 -3.10
C VAL A 34 15.77 7.09 -3.48
N SER A 35 15.58 5.78 -3.33
CA SER A 35 16.53 4.74 -3.76
C SER A 35 15.80 3.54 -4.35
N LYS A 36 16.38 2.94 -5.39
CA LYS A 36 15.88 1.65 -5.93
C LYS A 36 16.28 0.47 -5.06
N GLU A 37 17.38 0.61 -4.31
CA GLU A 37 17.83 -0.40 -3.36
C GLU A 37 17.03 -0.24 -2.08
N GLY A 38 16.24 -1.26 -1.75
CA GLY A 38 15.47 -1.32 -0.51
C GLY A 38 16.37 -1.64 0.70
N PRO A 39 16.04 -1.14 1.90
CA PRO A 39 16.78 -1.51 3.10
C PRO A 39 16.44 -2.94 3.52
N ARG A 40 17.21 -3.46 4.47
CA ARG A 40 16.89 -4.73 5.13
C ARG A 40 15.87 -4.50 6.26
N PHE A 41 14.85 -5.34 6.36
CA PHE A 41 13.80 -5.22 7.37
C PHE A 41 14.09 -6.05 8.62
N PHE A 42 14.52 -7.30 8.42
CA PHE A 42 14.81 -8.26 9.47
C PHE A 42 16.24 -8.80 9.37
N ALA A 43 16.86 -9.08 10.52
CA ALA A 43 18.15 -9.77 10.55
C ALA A 43 18.03 -11.21 10.02
N ASN A 44 16.90 -11.87 10.30
CA ASN A 44 16.61 -13.23 9.89
C ASN A 44 16.20 -13.28 8.40
N ASP A 45 16.87 -14.13 7.61
CA ASP A 45 16.61 -14.25 6.16
C ASP A 45 15.21 -14.75 5.83
N PHE A 46 14.64 -15.62 6.65
CA PHE A 46 13.29 -16.13 6.44
C PHE A 46 12.23 -15.03 6.65
N LEU A 47 12.33 -14.24 7.71
CA LEU A 47 11.45 -13.09 7.93
C LEU A 47 11.65 -12.01 6.85
N GLU A 48 12.89 -11.78 6.43
CA GLU A 48 13.20 -10.87 5.32
C GLU A 48 12.51 -11.32 4.02
N PHE A 49 12.61 -12.60 3.69
CA PHE A 49 11.96 -13.20 2.53
C PHE A 49 10.43 -12.97 2.55
N LEU A 50 9.79 -13.11 3.71
CA LEU A 50 8.34 -12.87 3.85
C LEU A 50 7.93 -11.40 3.62
N THR A 51 8.87 -10.45 3.68
CA THR A 51 8.60 -9.04 3.35
C THR A 51 8.74 -8.72 1.87
N CYS A 52 9.33 -9.61 1.07
CA CYS A 52 9.66 -9.37 -0.32
C CYS A 52 8.60 -10.00 -1.23
N THR A 53 7.69 -9.17 -1.75
CA THR A 53 6.63 -9.63 -2.67
C THR A 53 6.88 -9.05 -4.07
N ALA A 54 7.23 -9.91 -5.02
CA ALA A 54 7.35 -9.50 -6.41
C ALA A 54 5.98 -9.13 -7.00
N TRP A 55 5.93 -8.10 -7.85
CA TRP A 55 4.69 -7.59 -8.43
C TRP A 55 3.84 -8.66 -9.14
N TRP A 56 4.49 -9.65 -9.77
CA TRP A 56 3.83 -10.72 -10.51
C TRP A 56 3.17 -11.77 -9.59
N ALA A 57 3.52 -11.80 -8.30
CA ALA A 57 2.92 -12.73 -7.34
C ALA A 57 1.42 -12.45 -7.16
N ILE A 58 1.02 -11.17 -7.17
CA ILE A 58 -0.39 -10.76 -7.04
C ILE A 58 -1.27 -11.36 -8.14
N PRO A 59 -1.04 -11.13 -9.45
CA PRO A 59 -1.85 -11.75 -10.48
C PRO A 59 -1.71 -13.28 -10.51
N ALA A 60 -0.52 -13.83 -10.27
CA ALA A 60 -0.31 -15.28 -10.27
C ALA A 60 -1.15 -16.00 -9.21
N ILE A 61 -1.32 -15.41 -8.03
CA ILE A 61 -2.09 -15.98 -6.93
C ILE A 61 -3.58 -15.68 -7.09
N TRP A 62 -3.95 -14.44 -7.37
CA TRP A 62 -5.35 -14.00 -7.28
C TRP A 62 -6.15 -14.17 -8.56
N LEU A 63 -5.52 -14.16 -9.74
CA LEU A 63 -6.25 -14.36 -10.99
C LEU A 63 -6.90 -15.76 -11.07
N PRO A 64 -6.22 -16.87 -10.69
CA PRO A 64 -6.87 -18.18 -10.60
C PRO A 64 -8.05 -18.20 -9.64
N VAL A 65 -7.96 -17.50 -8.49
CA VAL A 65 -9.05 -17.40 -7.50
C VAL A 65 -10.25 -16.68 -8.10
N VAL A 66 -10.04 -15.56 -8.80
CA VAL A 66 -11.11 -14.83 -9.50
C VAL A 66 -11.73 -15.71 -10.59
N CYS A 67 -10.91 -16.37 -11.42
CA CYS A 67 -11.39 -17.29 -12.45
C CYS A 67 -12.22 -18.44 -11.87
N TRP A 68 -11.82 -18.97 -10.71
CA TRP A 68 -12.55 -20.01 -10.00
C TRP A 68 -13.93 -19.51 -9.55
N PHE A 69 -14.01 -18.36 -8.88
CA PHE A 69 -15.29 -17.80 -8.44
C PHE A 69 -16.22 -17.45 -9.60
N VAL A 70 -15.70 -16.89 -10.70
CA VAL A 70 -16.48 -16.62 -11.91
C VAL A 70 -17.01 -17.94 -12.50
N THR A 71 -16.16 -18.95 -12.62
CA THR A 71 -16.57 -20.28 -13.13
C THR A 71 -17.61 -20.93 -12.22
N MET A 72 -17.45 -20.83 -10.91
CA MET A 72 -18.40 -21.35 -9.93
C MET A 72 -19.76 -20.67 -10.06
N SER A 73 -19.79 -19.34 -10.18
CA SER A 73 -21.02 -18.58 -10.36
C SER A 73 -21.79 -19.03 -11.60
N MET A 74 -21.09 -19.24 -12.72
CA MET A 74 -21.69 -19.79 -13.95
C MET A 74 -22.23 -21.22 -13.76
N ARG A 75 -21.49 -22.08 -13.03
CA ARG A 75 -21.94 -23.45 -12.70
C ARG A 75 -23.16 -23.49 -11.79
N MET A 76 -23.36 -22.46 -10.99
CA MET A 76 -24.55 -22.28 -10.14
C MET A 76 -25.78 -21.78 -10.92
N GLY A 77 -25.66 -21.56 -12.24
CA GLY A 77 -26.76 -21.19 -13.12
C GLY A 77 -26.93 -19.69 -13.34
N HIS A 78 -26.01 -18.85 -12.86
CA HIS A 78 -26.04 -17.42 -13.15
C HIS A 78 -25.75 -17.14 -14.62
N THR A 79 -26.49 -16.18 -15.17
CA THR A 79 -26.29 -15.68 -16.53
C THR A 79 -25.05 -14.78 -16.61
N ILE A 80 -24.47 -14.67 -17.81
CA ILE A 80 -23.30 -13.81 -18.04
C ILE A 80 -23.54 -12.35 -17.58
N PRO A 81 -24.70 -11.71 -17.86
CA PRO A 81 -24.98 -10.36 -17.37
C PRO A 81 -25.00 -10.25 -15.84
N GLU A 82 -25.55 -11.24 -15.13
CA GLU A 82 -25.57 -11.24 -13.66
C GLU A 82 -24.16 -11.34 -13.10
N VAL A 83 -23.33 -12.24 -13.63
CA VAL A 83 -21.94 -12.38 -13.21
C VAL A 83 -21.14 -11.11 -13.52
N ALA A 84 -21.33 -10.51 -14.70
CA ALA A 84 -20.70 -9.26 -15.07
C ALA A 84 -21.09 -8.12 -14.12
N MET A 85 -22.37 -8.05 -13.73
CA MET A 85 -22.86 -7.07 -12.77
C MET A 85 -22.25 -7.30 -11.38
N MET A 86 -22.20 -8.54 -10.89
CA MET A 86 -21.56 -8.87 -9.61
C MET A 86 -20.08 -8.47 -9.59
N VAL A 87 -19.33 -8.77 -10.65
CA VAL A 87 -17.93 -8.37 -10.79
C VAL A 87 -17.81 -6.85 -10.82
N GLY A 88 -18.64 -6.16 -11.60
CA GLY A 88 -18.66 -4.70 -11.68
C GLY A 88 -18.95 -4.04 -10.34
N THR A 89 -19.94 -4.52 -9.60
CA THR A 89 -20.25 -4.06 -8.24
C THR A 89 -19.10 -4.35 -7.29
N GLY A 90 -18.48 -5.52 -7.36
CA GLY A 90 -17.31 -5.88 -6.55
C GLY A 90 -16.13 -4.94 -6.78
N VAL A 91 -15.81 -4.61 -8.04
CA VAL A 91 -14.78 -3.63 -8.39
C VAL A 91 -15.13 -2.25 -7.86
N PHE A 92 -16.37 -1.80 -8.01
CA PHE A 92 -16.81 -0.50 -7.49
C PHE A 92 -16.67 -0.43 -5.96
N VAL A 93 -17.14 -1.45 -5.24
CA VAL A 93 -17.01 -1.55 -3.77
C VAL A 93 -15.54 -1.59 -3.36
N TRP A 94 -14.69 -2.31 -4.11
CA TRP A 94 -13.25 -2.32 -3.86
C TRP A 94 -12.64 -0.92 -3.91
N THR A 95 -13.01 -0.06 -4.87
CA THR A 95 -12.45 1.30 -4.93
C THR A 95 -12.75 2.11 -3.66
N LEU A 96 -13.90 1.87 -3.01
CA LEU A 96 -14.24 2.50 -1.74
C LEU A 96 -13.41 1.91 -0.59
N ILE A 97 -13.26 0.58 -0.55
CA ILE A 97 -12.43 -0.12 0.44
C ILE A 97 -10.98 0.36 0.35
N GLU A 98 -10.41 0.45 -0.86
CA GLU A 98 -9.08 0.98 -1.13
C GLU A 98 -8.93 2.38 -0.50
N TYR A 99 -9.86 3.29 -0.79
CA TYR A 99 -9.84 4.64 -0.23
C TYR A 99 -9.91 4.64 1.30
N THR A 100 -10.83 3.88 1.88
CA THR A 100 -11.04 3.81 3.33
C THR A 100 -9.82 3.24 4.05
N ILE A 101 -9.27 2.13 3.56
CA ILE A 101 -8.08 1.51 4.15
C ILE A 101 -6.89 2.46 4.01
N HIS A 102 -6.66 3.05 2.84
CA HIS A 102 -5.54 3.95 2.64
C HIS A 102 -5.65 5.18 3.55
N ARG A 103 -6.83 5.79 3.67
CA ARG A 103 -7.02 6.98 4.51
C ARG A 103 -6.96 6.72 6.00
N PHE A 104 -7.63 5.67 6.49
CA PHE A 104 -7.86 5.50 7.93
C PHE A 104 -6.94 4.47 8.57
N LEU A 105 -6.54 3.42 7.85
CA LEU A 105 -5.64 2.40 8.37
C LEU A 105 -4.18 2.72 8.01
N PHE A 106 -3.89 2.97 6.73
CA PHE A 106 -2.53 3.19 6.26
C PHE A 106 -1.95 4.57 6.60
N HIS A 107 -2.81 5.54 6.96
CA HIS A 107 -2.42 6.86 7.45
C HIS A 107 -2.81 7.11 8.90
N MET A 108 -2.93 6.04 9.70
CA MET A 108 -3.19 6.16 11.13
C MET A 108 -1.99 6.78 11.86
N LYS A 109 -2.26 7.66 12.83
CA LYS A 109 -1.21 8.23 13.68
C LYS A 109 -0.90 7.29 14.83
N THR A 110 0.38 6.92 14.96
CA THR A 110 0.91 6.00 15.96
C THR A 110 2.04 6.65 16.75
N GLN A 111 2.20 6.23 18.01
CA GLN A 111 3.22 6.76 18.93
C GLN A 111 3.90 5.69 19.78
N THR A 112 3.30 4.50 19.91
CA THR A 112 3.87 3.41 20.72
C THR A 112 4.78 2.52 19.90
N TYR A 113 5.72 1.83 20.56
CA TYR A 113 6.69 0.96 19.92
C TYR A 113 6.05 -0.02 18.92
N TRP A 114 5.07 -0.80 19.38
CA TRP A 114 4.41 -1.81 18.55
C TRP A 114 3.49 -1.21 17.50
N ALA A 115 2.81 -0.09 17.79
CA ALA A 115 1.97 0.58 16.81
C ALA A 115 2.80 1.17 15.66
N ASN A 116 3.93 1.83 15.96
CA ASN A 116 4.87 2.34 14.96
C ASN A 116 5.46 1.21 14.11
N THR A 117 5.82 0.09 14.75
CA THR A 117 6.35 -1.10 14.07
C THR A 117 5.32 -1.71 13.12
N ALA A 118 4.07 -1.89 13.59
CA ALA A 118 2.97 -2.40 12.77
C ALA A 118 2.64 -1.45 11.62
N HIS A 119 2.50 -0.15 11.88
CA HIS A 119 2.26 0.84 10.84
C HIS A 119 3.38 0.87 9.80
N TYR A 120 4.64 0.72 10.22
CA TYR A 120 5.77 0.67 9.30
C TYR A 120 5.67 -0.51 8.34
N LEU A 121 5.30 -1.70 8.84
CA LEU A 121 5.11 -2.89 7.99
C LEU A 121 3.86 -2.81 7.10
N LEU A 122 2.80 -2.12 7.54
CA LEU A 122 1.56 -1.98 6.77
C LEU A 122 1.71 -0.97 5.63
N HIS A 123 2.25 0.22 5.91
CA HIS A 123 2.32 1.28 4.89
C HIS A 123 3.48 2.27 5.07
N GLY A 124 4.00 2.43 6.29
CA GLY A 124 5.08 3.36 6.55
C GLY A 124 6.36 3.04 5.75
N CYS A 125 6.64 1.76 5.48
CA CYS A 125 7.72 1.35 4.60
C CYS A 125 7.60 1.92 3.19
N HIS A 126 6.38 1.94 2.65
CA HIS A 126 6.09 2.43 1.32
C HIS A 126 6.28 3.95 1.23
N HIS A 127 5.85 4.72 2.23
CA HIS A 127 6.16 6.16 2.31
C HIS A 127 7.64 6.44 2.47
N LYS A 128 8.32 5.63 3.28
CA LYS A 128 9.75 5.82 3.55
C LYS A 128 10.62 5.43 2.36
N HIS A 129 10.26 4.38 1.64
CA HIS A 129 11.01 3.79 0.54
C HIS A 129 10.11 3.59 -0.71
N PRO A 130 9.59 4.67 -1.32
CA PRO A 130 8.56 4.59 -2.35
C PRO A 130 9.01 3.96 -3.68
N MET A 131 10.30 3.64 -3.81
CA MET A 131 10.90 3.06 -5.01
C MET A 131 11.39 1.61 -4.78
N ASP A 132 11.19 1.02 -3.60
CA ASP A 132 11.51 -0.39 -3.30
C ASP A 132 10.45 -1.32 -3.93
N GLY A 133 10.75 -1.82 -5.13
CA GLY A 133 9.83 -2.62 -5.94
C GLY A 133 9.33 -3.92 -5.30
N LEU A 134 9.99 -4.45 -4.27
CA LEU A 134 9.59 -5.68 -3.59
C LEU A 134 8.63 -5.42 -2.42
N ARG A 135 8.44 -4.16 -2.04
CA ARG A 135 7.62 -3.73 -0.88
C ARG A 135 6.55 -2.70 -1.26
N LEU A 136 6.22 -2.63 -2.55
CA LEU A 136 5.15 -1.77 -3.10
C LEU A 136 3.78 -2.42 -3.01
N VAL A 137 3.71 -3.73 -3.26
CA VAL A 137 2.46 -4.47 -3.26
C VAL A 137 2.25 -5.04 -1.86
N PHE A 138 1.01 -4.96 -1.37
CA PHE A 138 0.68 -5.59 -0.11
C PHE A 138 0.96 -7.10 -0.20
N PRO A 139 1.47 -7.74 0.87
CA PRO A 139 1.64 -9.19 0.90
C PRO A 139 0.33 -9.90 0.49
N PRO A 140 0.41 -11.12 -0.06
CA PRO A 140 -0.67 -11.78 -0.81
C PRO A 140 -2.02 -11.97 -0.12
N THR A 141 -2.26 -11.42 1.07
CA THR A 141 -3.56 -11.44 1.77
C THR A 141 -4.42 -10.20 1.51
N ALA A 142 -3.89 -9.09 0.96
CA ALA A 142 -4.70 -7.89 0.74
C ALA A 142 -4.20 -6.94 -0.37
N ALA A 143 -4.34 -7.33 -1.64
CA ALA A 143 -4.71 -6.42 -2.73
C ALA A 143 -4.58 -7.13 -4.09
N ALA A 144 -5.71 -7.39 -4.74
CA ALA A 144 -5.77 -7.41 -6.19
C ALA A 144 -6.34 -6.07 -6.63
N ILE A 145 -5.56 -5.31 -7.40
CA ILE A 145 -5.94 -4.38 -8.48
C ILE A 145 -4.76 -3.43 -8.64
N LEU A 146 -3.84 -3.81 -9.54
CA LEU A 146 -2.96 -2.93 -10.30
C LEU A 146 -2.24 -3.82 -11.33
N CYS A 147 -3.03 -4.39 -12.24
CA CYS A 147 -2.52 -5.19 -13.37
C CYS A 147 -2.64 -4.39 -14.66
N VAL A 148 -1.93 -3.25 -14.75
CA VAL A 148 -1.67 -2.60 -16.04
C VAL A 148 -0.25 -2.02 -16.04
N PRO A 149 0.69 -2.54 -16.84
CA PRO A 149 1.96 -1.84 -17.08
C PRO A 149 1.64 -0.47 -17.72
N PRO A 150 2.27 0.63 -17.27
CA PRO A 150 1.86 1.97 -17.65
C PRO A 150 2.16 2.23 -19.13
N SER A 151 1.19 1.98 -19.98
CA SER A 151 1.14 2.52 -21.34
C SER A 151 -0.15 3.35 -21.46
N LYS A 152 0.02 4.65 -21.75
CA LYS A 152 -0.98 5.72 -22.02
C LYS A 152 -1.42 6.61 -20.83
N ASN A 153 -1.64 7.89 -21.17
CA ASN A 153 -1.76 9.09 -20.32
C ASN A 153 -2.51 9.01 -18.96
N PRO A 154 -3.66 8.31 -18.80
CA PRO A 154 -4.38 8.32 -17.52
C PRO A 154 -3.62 7.61 -16.38
N ALA A 155 -2.95 6.48 -16.65
CA ALA A 155 -2.15 5.78 -15.63
C ALA A 155 -0.95 6.62 -15.19
N ARG A 156 -0.34 7.37 -16.11
CA ARG A 156 0.72 8.34 -15.80
C ARG A 156 0.19 9.46 -14.88
N ASN A 157 -1.01 9.97 -15.15
CA ASN A 157 -1.62 11.03 -14.34
C ASN A 157 -1.95 10.55 -12.92
N LEU A 158 -2.46 9.33 -12.76
CA LEU A 158 -2.69 8.71 -11.44
C LEU A 158 -1.38 8.42 -10.71
N LYS A 159 -0.34 7.98 -11.43
CA LYS A 159 0.99 7.83 -10.86
C LYS A 159 1.52 9.17 -10.33
N LEU A 160 1.48 10.23 -11.14
CA LEU A 160 1.92 11.57 -10.71
C LEU A 160 1.10 12.10 -9.54
N TYR A 161 -0.21 11.84 -9.56
CA TYR A 161 -1.11 12.17 -8.46
C TYR A 161 -0.70 11.47 -7.15
N HIS A 162 -0.46 10.16 -7.18
CA HIS A 162 0.01 9.41 -6.02
C HIS A 162 1.40 9.85 -5.58
N MET A 163 2.31 10.18 -6.51
CA MET A 163 3.61 10.75 -6.15
C MET A 163 3.46 12.09 -5.43
N SER A 164 2.49 12.94 -5.81
CA SER A 164 2.20 14.17 -5.06
C SER A 164 1.78 13.88 -3.61
N HIS A 165 1.04 12.80 -3.39
CA HIS A 165 0.70 12.35 -2.05
C HIS A 165 1.97 11.96 -1.25
N HIS A 166 2.89 11.20 -1.82
CA HIS A 166 4.17 10.82 -1.17
C HIS A 166 5.07 12.02 -0.82
N PHE A 167 5.23 12.93 -1.77
CA PHE A 167 6.30 13.96 -1.72
C PHE A 167 5.82 15.37 -1.39
N ARG A 168 4.52 15.66 -1.44
CA ARG A 168 3.99 17.02 -1.25
C ARG A 168 2.93 17.09 -0.17
N VAL A 169 1.88 16.28 -0.26
CA VAL A 169 0.68 16.41 0.59
C VAL A 169 0.12 15.04 0.98
N GLN A 170 0.65 14.47 2.06
CA GLN A 170 0.33 13.10 2.51
C GLN A 170 -1.05 12.95 3.16
N ASN A 171 -1.65 14.04 3.63
CA ASN A 171 -2.99 14.04 4.21
C ASN A 171 -4.10 14.18 3.13
N LYS A 172 -3.75 14.05 1.84
CA LYS A 172 -4.65 14.14 0.69
C LYS A 172 -4.24 13.12 -0.36
N GLY A 173 -5.13 12.80 -1.30
CA GLY A 173 -4.83 11.90 -2.41
C GLY A 173 -4.73 10.44 -2.02
N PHE A 174 -5.77 9.92 -1.36
CA PHE A 174 -5.82 8.54 -0.90
C PHE A 174 -6.29 7.55 -1.98
N GLY A 175 -6.88 8.02 -3.07
CA GLY A 175 -7.26 7.19 -4.21
C GLY A 175 -6.06 6.78 -5.05
N ILE A 176 -5.88 5.47 -5.25
CA ILE A 176 -4.80 4.89 -6.06
C ILE A 176 -5.32 4.54 -7.46
N THR A 177 -6.45 3.83 -7.53
CA THR A 177 -7.05 3.40 -8.79
C THR A 177 -7.88 4.49 -9.46
N SER A 178 -8.41 5.43 -8.68
CA SER A 178 -9.15 6.59 -9.19
C SER A 178 -9.13 7.75 -8.19
N LYS A 179 -9.46 8.96 -8.66
CA LYS A 179 -9.62 10.15 -7.80
C LYS A 179 -11.05 10.32 -7.27
N LEU A 180 -11.96 9.39 -7.59
CA LEU A 180 -13.41 9.54 -7.35
C LEU A 180 -13.69 9.86 -5.87
N TRP A 181 -13.17 9.04 -4.97
CA TRP A 181 -13.42 9.17 -3.53
C TRP A 181 -12.72 10.37 -2.91
N ASP A 182 -11.57 10.81 -3.45
CA ASP A 182 -10.96 12.07 -3.03
C ASP A 182 -11.80 13.29 -3.40
N ILE A 183 -12.54 13.25 -4.51
CA ILE A 183 -13.49 14.29 -4.88
C ILE A 183 -14.70 14.24 -3.94
N VAL A 184 -15.30 13.06 -3.77
CA VAL A 184 -16.49 12.85 -2.93
C VAL A 184 -16.25 13.28 -1.48
N PHE A 185 -15.09 12.95 -0.92
CA PHE A 185 -14.77 13.21 0.49
C PHE A 185 -13.87 14.44 0.70
N GLY A 186 -13.61 15.24 -0.34
CA GLY A 186 -12.88 16.50 -0.23
C GLY A 186 -11.39 16.35 0.12
N THR A 187 -10.76 15.23 -0.24
CA THR A 187 -9.33 14.95 0.00
C THR A 187 -8.47 15.09 -1.25
N LEU A 188 -8.95 15.78 -2.28
CA LEU A 188 -8.17 16.06 -3.49
C LEU A 188 -6.98 17.01 -3.18
N PRO A 189 -5.73 16.64 -3.51
CA PRO A 189 -4.57 17.53 -3.50
C PRO A 189 -4.83 18.80 -4.34
N PRO A 190 -4.33 19.97 -3.89
CA PRO A 190 -4.45 21.23 -4.61
C PRO A 190 -3.65 21.23 -5.93
#